data_AF-A0A356ZDE4-F1
#
_entry.id   AF-A0A356ZDE4-F1
#
_cell.length_a   1.000
_cell.length_b   1.000
_cell.length_c   1.000
_cell.angle_alpha   90.00
_cell.angle_beta   90.00
_cell.angle_gamma   90.00
#
_symmetry.space_group_name_H-M   'P 1'
#
loop_
_entity.id
_entity.type
_entity.pdbx_description
1 polymer ?
#
loop_
_entity_poly.entity_id
_entity_poly.type
_entity_poly.pdbx_seq_one_letter_code
_entity_poly.pdbx_strand_id
1 'polypeptide(L)'
;GLFLFIFLGRSTPVALIIADLALLGLGFALFSSPNNNAVMGSVSPPLYGVASSALGTMRLVGQAMSMAIVTLVMSLIMGSASLQASAPLLLQASRITFIIFTITCFVGIFASLNRGNINRPVRQEV
;
A
#
# COMPACT_ATOMS: atom_id res chain seq x y z
N GLY A 1 1.68 6.39 -7.86
CA GLY A 1 0.78 7.00 -6.87
C GLY A 1 1.59 7.79 -5.87
N LEU A 2 2.05 7.16 -4.79
CA LEU A 2 2.62 7.86 -3.61
C LEU A 2 3.75 8.88 -3.89
N PHE A 3 4.56 8.68 -4.93
CA PHE A 3 5.62 9.65 -5.29
C PHE A 3 5.06 11.07 -5.56
N LEU A 4 3.86 11.18 -6.12
CA LEU A 4 3.26 12.48 -6.44
C LEU A 4 2.87 13.26 -5.18
N PHE A 5 2.53 12.56 -4.09
CA PHE A 5 2.26 13.17 -2.78
C PHE A 5 3.49 13.77 -2.09
N ILE A 6 4.71 13.51 -2.58
CA ILE A 6 5.94 14.11 -2.03
C ILE A 6 5.99 15.62 -2.35
N PHE A 7 5.39 16.05 -3.47
CA PHE A 7 5.34 17.45 -3.88
C PHE A 7 4.24 18.27 -3.19
N LEU A 8 3.49 17.68 -2.25
CA LEU A 8 2.38 18.34 -1.59
C LEU A 8 2.87 19.52 -0.73
N GLY A 9 2.28 20.70 -0.91
CA GLY A 9 2.70 21.96 -0.26
C GLY A 9 1.50 22.81 0.17
N ARG A 10 1.72 23.95 0.83
CA ARG A 10 0.62 24.82 1.30
C ARG A 10 -0.31 25.33 0.18
N SER A 11 0.19 25.39 -1.06
CA SER A 11 -0.55 25.90 -2.22
C SER A 11 -0.99 24.81 -3.20
N THR A 12 -0.91 23.52 -2.85
CA THR A 12 -1.36 22.48 -3.77
C THR A 12 -2.88 22.52 -3.94
N PRO A 13 -3.39 22.61 -5.19
CA PRO A 13 -4.82 22.63 -5.45
C PRO A 13 -5.46 21.29 -5.08
N VAL A 14 -6.64 21.34 -4.47
CA VAL A 14 -7.42 20.16 -4.05
C VAL A 14 -7.70 19.23 -5.22
N ALA A 15 -7.84 19.75 -6.44
CA ALA A 15 -8.01 18.97 -7.65
C ALA A 15 -6.87 17.96 -7.90
N LEU A 16 -5.61 18.33 -7.61
CA LEU A 16 -4.49 17.40 -7.72
C LEU A 16 -4.57 16.28 -6.69
N ILE A 17 -4.99 16.59 -5.46
CA ILE A 17 -5.17 15.58 -4.39
C ILE A 17 -6.26 14.58 -4.80
N ILE A 18 -7.37 15.06 -5.35
CA ILE A 18 -8.46 14.21 -5.85
C ILE A 18 -7.96 13.31 -6.99
N ALA A 19 -7.22 13.87 -7.95
CA ALA A 19 -6.68 13.11 -9.06
C ALA A 19 -5.71 12.00 -8.59
N ASP A 20 -4.87 12.31 -7.59
CA ASP A 20 -3.93 11.34 -7.03
C ASP A 20 -4.63 10.23 -6.23
N LEU A 21 -5.64 10.59 -5.42
CA LEU A 21 -6.51 9.63 -4.72
C LEU A 21 -7.23 8.71 -5.72
N ALA A 22 -7.75 9.28 -6.82
CA ALA A 22 -8.38 8.50 -7.88
C ALA A 22 -7.39 7.55 -8.55
N LEU A 23 -6.18 8.02 -8.88
CA LEU A 23 -5.12 7.20 -9.46
C LEU A 23 -4.70 6.05 -8.52
N LEU A 24 -4.58 6.34 -7.22
CA LEU A 24 -4.23 5.36 -6.20
C LEU A 24 -5.34 4.31 -6.03
N GLY A 25 -6.61 4.74 -5.96
CA GLY A 25 -7.78 3.86 -5.88
C GLY A 25 -7.92 2.98 -7.12
N LEU A 26 -7.69 3.53 -8.30
CA LEU A 26 -7.71 2.81 -9.58
C LEU A 26 -6.61 1.74 -9.60
N GLY A 27 -5.38 2.12 -9.23
CA GLY A 27 -4.27 1.16 -9.11
C GLY A 27 -4.60 0.03 -8.13
N PHE A 28 -5.10 0.37 -6.93
CA PHE A 28 -5.49 -0.62 -5.94
C PHE A 28 -6.58 -1.56 -6.46
N ALA A 29 -7.62 -1.05 -7.13
CA ALA A 29 -8.70 -1.86 -7.68
C ALA A 29 -8.21 -2.82 -8.79
N LEU A 30 -7.40 -2.32 -9.72
CA LEU A 30 -6.85 -3.12 -10.81
C LEU A 30 -5.92 -4.23 -10.34
N PHE A 31 -5.13 -4.02 -9.28
CA PHE A 31 -4.25 -5.05 -8.74
C PHE A 31 -4.95 -5.99 -7.75
N SER A 32 -5.93 -5.51 -6.98
CA SER A 32 -6.61 -6.31 -5.96
C SER A 32 -7.43 -7.46 -6.57
N SER A 33 -8.10 -7.24 -7.71
CA SER A 33 -8.93 -8.27 -8.35
C SER A 33 -8.10 -9.46 -8.89
N PRO A 34 -7.06 -9.28 -9.72
CA PRO A 34 -6.17 -10.36 -10.12
C PRO A 34 -5.39 -10.98 -8.97
N ASN A 35 -4.96 -10.20 -7.97
CA ASN A 35 -4.24 -10.74 -6.81
C ASN A 35 -5.12 -11.69 -5.99
N ASN A 36 -6.37 -11.28 -5.72
CA ASN A 36 -7.32 -12.12 -5.01
C ASN A 36 -7.66 -13.38 -5.81
N ASN A 37 -7.89 -13.23 -7.12
CA ASN A 37 -8.20 -14.35 -8.01
C ASN A 37 -7.01 -15.32 -8.18
N ALA A 38 -5.77 -14.84 -8.26
CA ALA A 38 -4.60 -15.68 -8.39
C ALA A 38 -4.39 -16.56 -7.15
N VAL A 39 -4.59 -16.00 -5.94
CA VAL A 39 -4.47 -16.77 -4.70
C VAL A 39 -5.62 -17.74 -4.53
N MET A 40 -6.87 -17.31 -4.77
CA MET A 40 -8.04 -18.19 -4.69
C MET A 40 -8.02 -19.29 -5.76
N GLY A 41 -7.56 -18.99 -6.97
CA GLY A 41 -7.42 -19.96 -8.06
C GLY A 41 -6.23 -20.92 -7.90
N SER A 42 -5.31 -20.65 -6.97
CA SER A 42 -4.17 -21.53 -6.67
C SER A 42 -4.47 -22.59 -5.61
N VAL A 43 -5.66 -22.57 -5.02
CA VAL A 43 -6.08 -23.50 -3.96
C VAL A 43 -7.29 -24.31 -4.38
N SER A 44 -7.45 -25.53 -3.86
CA SER A 44 -8.61 -26.37 -4.14
C SER A 44 -9.86 -25.87 -3.39
N PRO A 45 -11.08 -26.15 -3.89
CA PRO A 45 -12.33 -25.62 -3.33
C PRO A 45 -12.52 -25.79 -1.80
N PRO A 46 -12.17 -26.93 -1.16
CA PRO A 46 -12.33 -27.06 0.29
C PRO A 46 -11.37 -26.18 1.11
N LEU A 47 -10.31 -25.64 0.50
CA LEU A 47 -9.33 -24.76 1.16
C LEU A 47 -9.62 -23.26 0.95
N TYR A 48 -10.71 -22.89 0.26
CA TYR A 48 -11.07 -21.48 0.03
C TYR A 48 -11.25 -20.70 1.34
N GLY A 49 -11.79 -21.32 2.39
CA GLY A 49 -11.91 -20.69 3.71
C GLY A 49 -10.54 -20.32 4.30
N VAL A 50 -9.54 -21.19 4.15
CA VAL A 50 -8.17 -20.97 4.64
C VAL A 50 -7.43 -19.96 3.77
N ALA A 51 -7.61 -20.00 2.44
CA ALA A 51 -7.01 -19.02 1.54
C ALA A 51 -7.60 -17.61 1.75
N SER A 52 -8.91 -17.50 1.94
CA SER A 52 -9.58 -16.24 2.24
C SER A 52 -9.08 -15.63 3.54
N SER A 53 -8.99 -16.44 4.61
CA SER A 53 -8.51 -15.97 5.90
C SER A 53 -7.03 -15.56 5.84
N ALA A 54 -6.17 -16.31 5.14
CA ALA A 54 -4.78 -15.94 4.90
C ALA A 54 -4.63 -14.63 4.10
N LEU A 55 -5.48 -14.41 3.09
CA LEU A 55 -5.51 -13.14 2.35
C LEU A 55 -6.00 -11.98 3.23
N GLY A 56 -7.01 -12.23 4.07
CA GLY A 56 -7.51 -11.25 5.03
C GLY A 56 -6.47 -10.84 6.06
N THR A 57 -5.76 -11.81 6.65
CA THR A 57 -4.70 -11.55 7.63
C THR A 57 -3.54 -10.79 6.99
N MET A 58 -3.11 -11.15 5.78
CA MET A 58 -2.06 -10.41 5.06
C MET A 58 -2.41 -8.94 4.87
N ARG A 59 -3.67 -8.64 4.49
CA ARG A 59 -4.14 -7.25 4.32
C ARG A 59 -4.18 -6.50 5.66
N LEU A 60 -4.74 -7.11 6.70
CA LEU A 60 -4.84 -6.51 8.03
C LEU A 60 -3.47 -6.23 8.63
N VAL A 61 -2.53 -7.17 8.52
CA VAL A 61 -1.14 -7.00 8.99
C VAL A 61 -0.47 -5.85 8.25
N GLY A 62 -0.62 -5.78 6.93
CA GLY A 62 -0.09 -4.67 6.12
C GLY A 62 -0.67 -3.32 6.54
N GLN A 63 -1.98 -3.24 6.79
CA GLN A 63 -2.64 -2.03 7.27
C GLN A 63 -2.16 -1.64 8.67
N ALA A 64 -2.07 -2.58 9.60
CA ALA A 64 -1.61 -2.34 10.96
C ALA A 64 -0.15 -1.85 10.97
N MET A 65 0.72 -2.49 10.18
CA MET A 65 2.12 -2.08 10.02
C MET A 65 2.23 -0.68 9.44
N SER A 66 1.45 -0.37 8.39
CA SER A 66 1.39 0.97 7.80
C SER A 66 0.97 2.01 8.83
N MET A 67 -0.13 1.75 9.54
CA MET A 67 -0.65 2.64 10.58
C MET A 67 0.39 2.88 11.69
N ALA A 68 1.08 1.84 12.14
CA ALA A 68 2.14 1.96 13.15
C ALA A 68 3.29 2.86 12.68
N ILE A 69 3.71 2.74 11.41
CA ILE A 69 4.76 3.61 10.85
C ILE A 69 4.28 5.07 10.80
N VAL A 70 3.06 5.33 10.32
CA VAL A 70 2.50 6.69 10.29
C VAL A 70 2.46 7.28 11.69
N THR A 71 1.93 6.53 12.66
CA THR A 71 1.81 6.99 14.05
C THR A 71 3.18 7.25 14.67
N LEU A 72 4.17 6.39 14.44
CA LEU A 72 5.53 6.58 14.94
C LEU A 72 6.18 7.85 14.36
N VAL A 73 6.11 8.04 13.04
CA VAL A 73 6.69 9.21 12.37
C VAL A 73 6.01 10.49 12.85
N MET A 74 4.67 10.49 12.95
CA MET A 74 3.91 11.61 13.46
C MET A 74 4.26 11.92 14.93
N SER A 75 4.36 10.89 15.78
CA SER A 75 4.70 11.05 17.19
C SER A 75 6.11 11.61 17.40
N LEU A 76 7.09 11.18 16.59
CA LEU A 76 8.47 11.67 16.69
C LEU A 76 8.63 13.13 16.22
N ILE A 77 7.88 13.54 15.21
CA ILE A 77 8.02 14.89 14.62
C ILE A 77 7.13 15.91 15.33
N MET A 78 5.89 15.53 15.66
CA MET A 78 4.94 16.43 16.31
C MET A 78 5.04 16.40 17.84
N GLY A 79 5.52 15.30 18.44
CA GLY A 79 5.60 15.17 19.89
C GLY A 79 4.24 15.40 20.56
N SER A 80 4.20 16.33 21.51
CA SER A 80 2.99 16.77 22.23
C SER A 80 2.25 17.93 21.55
N ALA A 81 2.69 18.39 20.38
CA ALA A 81 2.10 19.54 19.71
C ALA A 81 0.73 19.19 19.10
N SER A 82 -0.26 20.05 19.32
CA SER A 82 -1.59 19.88 18.74
C SER A 82 -1.55 20.04 17.22
N LEU A 83 -2.36 19.24 16.52
CA LEU A 83 -2.51 19.27 15.05
C LEU A 83 -2.83 20.68 14.50
N GLN A 84 -3.48 21.53 15.31
CA GLN A 84 -3.85 22.91 14.94
C GLN A 84 -2.72 23.93 15.10
N ALA A 85 -1.81 23.77 16.05
CA ALA A 85 -0.74 24.75 16.29
C ALA A 85 0.44 24.62 15.32
N SER A 86 0.57 23.46 14.65
CA SER A 86 1.80 23.06 13.97
C SER A 86 1.57 22.56 12.53
N ALA A 87 0.80 23.32 11.74
CA ALA A 87 0.58 23.07 10.31
C ALA A 87 1.86 22.79 9.48
N PRO A 88 3.01 23.47 9.69
CA PRO A 88 4.23 23.15 8.94
C PRO A 88 4.86 21.80 9.36
N LEU A 89 4.81 21.44 10.64
CA LEU A 89 5.33 20.14 11.13
C LEU A 89 4.48 18.98 10.63
N LEU A 90 3.15 19.15 10.53
CA LEU A 90 2.24 18.17 9.93
C LEU A 90 2.64 17.88 8.47
N LEU A 91 2.89 18.93 7.68
CA LEU A 91 3.33 18.80 6.29
C LEU A 91 4.71 18.14 6.18
N GLN A 92 5.61 18.42 7.12
CA GLN A 92 6.92 17.76 7.16
C GLN A 92 6.79 16.27 7.48
N ALA A 93 5.98 15.92 8.49
CA ALA A 93 5.75 14.54 8.89
C ALA A 93 5.04 13.72 7.81
N SER A 94 4.05 14.30 7.12
CA SER A 94 3.38 13.63 6.01
C SER A 94 4.32 13.38 4.83
N ARG A 95 5.16 14.35 4.45
CA ARG A 95 6.18 14.17 3.41
C ARG A 95 7.18 13.05 3.76
N ILE A 96 7.70 13.03 4.99
CA ILE A 96 8.61 11.97 5.45
C ILE A 96 7.92 10.60 5.38
N THR A 97 6.67 10.52 5.83
CA THR A 97 5.87 9.30 5.76
C THR A 97 5.69 8.82 4.30
N PHE A 98 5.37 9.73 3.37
CA PHE A 98 5.24 9.38 1.95
C PHE A 98 6.56 8.92 1.32
N ILE A 99 7.69 9.50 1.73
CA ILE A 99 9.03 9.04 1.30
C ILE A 99 9.29 7.62 1.79
N ILE A 100 9.04 7.34 3.08
CA ILE A 100 9.20 6.00 3.66
C ILE A 100 8.35 4.98 2.89
N PHE A 101 7.07 5.28 2.69
CA PHE A 101 6.20 4.36 1.93
C PHE A 101 6.59 4.24 0.46
N THR A 102 7.10 5.30 -0.16
CA THR A 102 7.61 5.22 -1.53
C THR A 102 8.80 4.26 -1.61
N ILE A 103 9.75 4.34 -0.69
CA ILE A 103 10.90 3.42 -0.62
C ILE A 103 10.40 1.99 -0.37
N THR A 104 9.52 1.78 0.60
CA THR A 104 8.93 0.46 0.89
C THR A 104 8.19 -0.11 -0.33
N CYS A 105 7.47 0.73 -1.08
CA CYS A 105 6.83 0.33 -2.34
C CYS A 105 7.87 -0.06 -3.40
N PHE A 106 8.97 0.68 -3.56
CA PHE A 106 10.03 0.32 -4.49
C PHE A 106 10.68 -1.02 -4.13
N VAL A 107 10.96 -1.26 -2.85
CA VAL A 107 11.45 -2.56 -2.36
C VAL A 107 10.42 -3.67 -2.67
N GLY A 108 9.14 -3.39 -2.46
CA GLY A 108 8.05 -4.30 -2.78
C GLY A 108 7.95 -4.61 -4.28
N ILE A 109 8.14 -3.61 -5.15
CA ILE A 109 8.18 -3.79 -6.61
C ILE A 109 9.37 -4.68 -6.98
N PHE A 110 10.55 -4.44 -6.42
CA PHE A 110 11.73 -5.26 -6.70
C PHE A 110 11.54 -6.71 -6.24
N ALA A 111 10.99 -6.93 -5.05
CA ALA A 111 10.63 -8.26 -4.56
C ALA A 111 9.58 -8.94 -5.45
N SER A 112 8.62 -8.17 -5.99
CA SER A 112 7.61 -8.67 -6.93
C SER A 112 8.21 -9.04 -8.30
N LEU A 113 9.12 -8.23 -8.83
CA LEU A 113 9.80 -8.47 -10.10
C LEU A 113 10.75 -9.68 -10.02
N ASN A 114 11.47 -9.84 -8.91
CA ASN A 114 12.29 -11.04 -8.67
C ASN A 114 11.47 -12.33 -8.53
N ARG A 115 10.14 -12.23 -8.48
CA ARG A 115 9.22 -13.37 -8.52
C ARG A 115 8.89 -13.82 -9.97
N GLY A 116 9.69 -13.41 -10.94
CA GLY A 116 9.60 -13.86 -12.33
C GLY A 116 10.35 -15.17 -12.58
N ASN A 117 9.66 -16.30 -12.39
CA ASN A 117 9.61 -17.48 -13.28
C ASN A 117 9.30 -18.77 -12.51
N ILE A 118 8.09 -18.91 -11.97
CA ILE A 118 7.58 -20.24 -11.62
C ILE A 118 6.99 -20.83 -12.91
N ASN A 119 7.88 -21.32 -13.78
CA ASN A 119 7.52 -22.28 -14.81
C ASN A 119 6.88 -23.48 -14.10
N ARG A 120 5.54 -23.60 -14.18
CA ARG A 120 4.89 -24.89 -14.01
C ARG A 120 4.58 -25.44 -15.39
N PRO A 121 5.34 -26.40 -15.92
CA PRO A 121 4.77 -27.32 -16.88
C PRO A 121 3.77 -28.22 -16.15
N VAL A 122 3.02 -29.00 -16.93
CA VAL A 122 2.18 -30.16 -16.54
C VAL A 122 0.71 -29.80 -16.26
N ARG A 123 -0.31 -30.37 -16.91
CA ARG A 123 -0.45 -31.37 -17.99
C ARG A 123 -1.94 -31.41 -18.35
N GLN A 124 -2.27 -31.54 -19.64
CA GLN A 124 -3.59 -32.00 -20.10
C GLN A 124 -3.90 -33.34 -19.43
N GLU A 125 -5.07 -33.52 -18.82
CA GLU A 125 -5.85 -34.77 -18.93
C GLU A 125 -7.34 -34.38 -18.92
N VAL A 126 -7.93 -34.28 -20.11
CA VAL A 126 -8.99 -35.14 -20.71
C VAL A 126 -10.22 -35.30 -19.83
#